data_AF-A0AAP4FYN7-F1
#
_entry.id   AF-A0AAP4FYN7-F1
#
_cell.length_a   1.000
_cell.length_b   1.000
_cell.length_c   1.000
_cell.angle_alpha   90.00
_cell.angle_beta   90.00
_cell.angle_gamma   90.00
#
_symmetry.space_group_name_H-M   'P 1'
#
loop_
_entity.id
_entity.type
_entity.pdbx_description
1 polymer ?
#
loop_
_entity_poly.entity_id
_entity_poly.type
_entity_poly.pdbx_seq_one_letter_code
_entity_poly.pdbx_strand_id
1 'polypeptide(L)'
;MRNFTINDSLTFDRCGEVVILNNYSEYKNWYLSRYDLSMFAPDEIAALLEDEQPDSYPCIPYITENYDSICYFCLDLIKLLSVAVH
;
A
#
# COMPACT_ATOMS: atom_id res chain seq x y z
N MET A 1 27.02 -4.47 -13.45
CA MET A 1 26.16 -3.45 -12.79
C MET A 1 24.90 -3.36 -13.62
N ARG A 2 23.74 -3.75 -13.07
CA ARG A 2 22.46 -3.72 -13.79
C ARG A 2 21.79 -2.39 -13.46
N ASN A 3 21.60 -1.55 -14.48
CA ASN A 3 20.78 -0.35 -14.39
C ASN A 3 19.33 -0.80 -14.18
N PHE A 4 18.74 -0.43 -13.05
CA PHE A 4 17.30 -0.48 -12.86
C PHE A 4 16.75 0.84 -13.36
N THR A 5 16.32 0.86 -14.61
CA THR A 5 15.49 1.93 -15.12
C THR A 5 14.11 1.72 -14.52
N ILE A 6 13.71 2.59 -13.59
CA ILE A 6 12.34 2.64 -13.05
C ILE A 6 11.46 3.24 -14.15
N ASN A 7 11.20 2.44 -15.18
CA ASN A 7 10.11 2.65 -16.11
C ASN A 7 9.10 1.56 -15.76
N ASP A 8 8.14 1.90 -14.92
CA ASP A 8 6.71 1.70 -15.20
C ASP A 8 5.91 2.10 -13.94
N SER A 9 5.09 3.11 -14.17
CA SER A 9 4.20 3.91 -13.33
C SER A 9 4.06 3.53 -11.85
N LEU A 10 4.50 4.44 -10.98
CA LEU A 10 3.95 4.56 -9.63
C LEU A 10 2.47 4.93 -9.79
N THR A 11 1.58 3.96 -9.68
CA THR A 11 0.14 4.25 -9.61
C THR A 11 -0.16 4.75 -8.20
N PHE A 12 -0.07 6.07 -8.07
CA PHE A 12 -0.64 6.82 -6.98
C PHE A 12 -2.16 6.59 -6.93
N ASP A 13 -2.84 7.07 -5.88
CA ASP A 13 -4.31 7.13 -5.88
C ASP A 13 -4.81 7.74 -7.21
N ARG A 14 -6.09 7.57 -7.58
CA ARG A 14 -6.62 8.09 -8.87
C ARG A 14 -6.31 9.58 -9.15
N CYS A 15 -5.77 10.32 -8.16
CA CYS A 15 -5.29 11.70 -8.21
C CYS A 15 -3.76 11.95 -8.11
N GLY A 16 -2.85 10.96 -8.11
CA GLY A 16 -1.41 11.27 -8.05
C GLY A 16 -0.83 11.46 -6.63
N GLU A 17 -1.60 11.18 -5.58
CA GLU A 17 -1.20 11.44 -4.19
C GLU A 17 -0.59 10.21 -3.50
N VAL A 18 0.54 10.42 -2.81
CA VAL A 18 1.18 9.42 -1.95
C VAL A 18 0.45 9.38 -0.62
N VAL A 19 -0.13 8.23 -0.27
CA VAL A 19 -0.77 8.02 1.03
C VAL A 19 0.26 7.41 2.00
N ILE A 20 0.35 7.96 3.21
CA ILE A 20 1.13 7.36 4.31
C ILE A 20 0.15 6.90 5.37
N LEU A 21 0.16 5.60 5.68
CA LEU A 21 -0.64 4.99 6.73
C LEU A 21 0.22 4.91 7.99
N ASN A 22 -0.18 5.60 9.05
CA ASN A 22 0.58 5.68 10.30
C ASN A 22 0.15 4.65 11.34
N ASN A 23 -1.01 4.02 11.16
CA ASN A 23 -1.58 3.06 12.08
C ASN A 23 -2.68 2.21 11.42
N TYR A 24 -3.15 1.19 12.13
CA TYR A 24 -4.20 0.28 11.67
C TYR A 24 -5.53 0.98 11.37
N SER A 25 -5.90 2.03 12.11
CA SER A 25 -7.15 2.77 11.85
C SER A 25 -7.13 3.44 10.48
N GLU A 26 -5.99 4.08 10.14
CA GLU A 26 -5.77 4.66 8.82
C GLU A 26 -5.77 3.59 7.72
N TYR A 27 -5.09 2.46 7.94
CA TYR A 27 -5.12 1.32 7.01
C TYR A 27 -6.55 0.83 6.76
N LYS A 28 -7.31 0.57 7.81
CA LYS A 28 -8.69 0.06 7.71
C LYS A 28 -9.56 1.01 6.90
N ASN A 29 -9.53 2.30 7.20
CA ASN A 29 -10.30 3.30 6.46
C ASN A 29 -9.85 3.38 4.99
N TRP A 30 -8.55 3.31 4.74
CA TRP A 30 -7.98 3.31 3.40
C TRP A 30 -8.40 2.07 2.59
N TYR A 31 -8.40 0.88 3.19
CA TYR A 31 -8.77 -0.38 2.55
C TYR A 31 -10.28 -0.42 2.24
N LEU A 32 -11.12 -0.10 3.23
CA LEU A 32 -12.58 -0.12 3.08
C LEU A 32 -13.11 0.94 2.11
N SER A 33 -12.36 2.02 1.86
CA SER A 33 -12.73 3.02 0.84
C SER A 33 -12.43 2.57 -0.59
N ARG A 34 -11.67 1.49 -0.79
CA ARG A 34 -11.22 0.99 -2.10
C ARG A 34 -11.93 -0.28 -2.54
N TYR A 35 -12.27 -1.15 -1.60
CA TYR A 35 -12.89 -2.43 -1.89
C TYR A 35 -14.36 -2.42 -1.49
N ASP A 36 -15.23 -2.80 -2.43
CA ASP A 36 -16.62 -3.08 -2.11
C ASP A 36 -16.71 -4.45 -1.42
N LEU A 37 -16.80 -4.42 -0.09
CA LEU A 37 -16.93 -5.61 0.73
C LEU A 37 -18.37 -5.89 1.15
N SER A 38 -19.36 -5.30 0.48
CA SER A 38 -20.78 -5.44 0.83
C SER A 38 -21.30 -6.89 0.81
N MET A 39 -20.61 -7.78 0.10
CA MET A 39 -20.95 -9.21 0.01
C MET A 39 -20.37 -10.04 1.16
N PHE A 40 -19.47 -9.50 1.97
CA PHE A 40 -18.80 -10.21 3.06
C PHE A 40 -19.47 -9.91 4.40
N ALA A 41 -19.51 -10.91 5.27
CA ALA A 41 -19.96 -10.73 6.65
C ALA A 41 -18.92 -9.93 7.47
N PRO A 42 -19.34 -9.27 8.58
CA PRO A 42 -18.43 -8.43 9.37
C PRO A 42 -17.18 -9.15 9.92
N ASP A 43 -17.30 -10.43 10.24
CA ASP A 43 -16.22 -11.30 10.69
C ASP A 43 -15.27 -11.69 9.55
N GLU A 44 -15.79 -11.95 8.36
CA GLU A 44 -14.99 -12.16 7.14
C GLU A 44 -14.18 -10.90 6.78
N ILE A 45 -14.80 -9.72 6.89
CA ILE A 45 -14.12 -8.43 6.69
C ILE A 45 -13.00 -8.25 7.72
N ALA A 46 -13.24 -8.61 8.99
CA ALA A 46 -12.21 -8.50 10.03
C ALA A 46 -11.02 -9.43 9.74
N ALA A 47 -11.28 -10.68 9.35
CA ALA A 47 -10.23 -11.62 8.97
C ALA A 47 -9.43 -11.13 7.76
N LEU A 48 -10.10 -10.64 6.72
CA LEU A 48 -9.44 -10.05 5.54
C LEU A 48 -8.54 -8.86 5.92
N LEU A 49 -9.02 -7.96 6.77
CA LEU A 49 -8.23 -6.82 7.23
C LEU A 49 -7.04 -7.25 8.11
N GLU A 50 -7.12 -8.36 8.82
CA GLU A 50 -6.01 -8.89 9.60
C GLU A 50 -4.96 -9.58 8.73
N ASP A 51 -5.40 -10.30 7.70
CA ASP A 51 -4.53 -11.01 6.76
C ASP A 51 -3.79 -10.06 5.81
N GLU A 52 -4.44 -8.99 5.36
CA GLU A 52 -3.91 -8.04 4.37
C GLU A 52 -3.24 -6.81 5.00
N GLN A 53 -3.14 -6.72 6.33
CA GLN A 53 -2.52 -5.54 6.96
C GLN A 53 -1.00 -5.50 6.71
N PRO A 54 -0.41 -4.29 6.71
CA PRO A 54 1.05 -4.17 6.68
C PRO A 54 1.70 -4.73 7.97
N ASP A 55 2.88 -5.33 7.83
CA ASP A 55 3.69 -5.81 8.95
C ASP A 55 4.15 -4.70 9.91
N SER A 56 4.24 -3.46 9.41
CA SER A 56 4.73 -2.32 10.18
C SER A 56 4.15 -1.00 9.71
N TYR A 57 4.01 -0.07 10.66
CA TYR A 57 3.66 1.33 10.41
C TYR A 57 4.82 2.23 10.85
N PRO A 58 5.01 3.42 10.24
CA PRO A 58 4.28 3.93 9.08
C PRO A 58 4.67 3.24 7.77
N CYS A 59 3.71 3.10 6.86
CA CYS A 59 3.91 2.48 5.56
C CYS A 59 3.21 3.24 4.42
N ILE A 60 3.66 2.99 3.20
CA ILE A 60 3.05 3.48 1.96
C ILE A 60 2.44 2.27 1.24
N PRO A 61 1.11 2.20 1.09
CA PRO A 61 0.49 1.17 0.28
C PRO A 61 0.77 1.45 -1.21
N TYR A 62 1.08 0.40 -1.96
CA TYR A 62 1.33 0.42 -3.39
C TYR A 62 0.46 -0.65 -4.05
N ILE A 63 -0.41 -0.20 -4.94
CA ILE A 63 -1.30 -1.10 -5.70
C ILE A 63 -0.63 -1.32 -7.06
N THR A 64 -0.45 -2.58 -7.45
CA THR A 64 0.17 -2.91 -8.74
C THR A 64 -0.76 -2.54 -9.91
N GLU A 65 -0.21 -2.35 -11.11
CA GLU A 65 -0.98 -1.87 -12.29
C GLU A 65 -2.17 -2.76 -12.67
N ASN A 66 -2.18 -4.03 -12.25
CA ASN A 66 -3.28 -4.96 -12.49
C ASN A 66 -4.34 -4.96 -11.37
N TYR A 67 -4.16 -4.16 -10.31
CA TYR A 67 -5.01 -4.14 -9.10
C TYR A 67 -5.11 -5.49 -8.35
N ASP A 68 -4.26 -6.46 -8.71
CA ASP A 68 -4.33 -7.83 -8.19
C ASP A 68 -3.64 -7.97 -6.81
N SER A 69 -2.82 -7.00 -6.41
CA SER A 69 -2.07 -7.07 -5.16
C SER A 69 -1.75 -5.70 -4.57
N ILE A 70 -1.71 -5.67 -3.23
CA ILE A 70 -1.25 -4.53 -2.44
C ILE A 70 0.10 -4.89 -1.83
N CYS A 71 1.09 -4.04 -2.06
CA CYS A 71 2.38 -4.09 -1.39
C CYS A 71 2.49 -2.93 -0.41
N TYR A 72 3.22 -3.12 0.70
CA TYR A 72 3.43 -2.07 1.70
C TYR A 72 4.92 -1.75 1.81
N PHE A 73 5.28 -0.50 1.55
CA PHE A 73 6.65 -0.02 1.70
C PHE A 73 6.83 0.66 3.05
N CYS A 74 7.75 0.16 3.87
CA CYS A 74 8.11 0.85 5.11
C CYS A 74 8.90 2.14 4.81
N LEU A 75 8.75 3.15 5.66
CA LEU A 75 9.44 4.44 5.46
C LEU A 75 10.97 4.30 5.47
N ASP A 76 11.53 3.31 6.16
CA ASP A 76 12.97 3.10 6.18
C ASP A 76 13.50 2.60 4.83
N LEU A 77 12.73 1.78 4.11
CA LEU A 77 13.05 1.40 2.73
C LEU A 77 13.00 2.63 1.80
N ILE A 78 12.05 3.54 2.01
CA ILE A 78 11.94 4.78 1.21
C ILE A 78 13.13 5.71 1.46
N LYS A 79 13.57 5.87 2.72
CA LYS A 79 14.79 6.62 3.04
C LYS A 79 16.03 5.98 2.40
N LEU A 80 16.09 4.66 2.35
CA LEU A 80 17.22 3.93 1.78
C LEU A 80 17.28 4.09 0.26
N LEU A 81 16.11 4.05 -0.40
CA LEU A 81 15.98 4.29 -1.84
C LEU A 81 16.22 5.76 -2.22
N SER A 82 15.83 6.72 -1.39
CA SER A 82 16.06 8.14 -1.67
C SER A 82 17.54 8.53 -1.62
N VAL A 83 18.34 7.86 -0.78
CA VAL A 83 19.81 8.03 -0.73
C VAL A 83 20.50 7.37 -1.93
N ALA A 84 19.95 6.28 -2.47
CA ALA A 84 20.55 5.55 -3.61
C ALA A 84 20.39 6.26 -4.97
N VAL A 85 19.62 7.34 -5.04
CA VAL A 85 19.38 8.15 -6.26
C VAL A 85 20.29 9.40 -6.31
N HIS A 86 21.24 9.53 -5.37
CA HIS A 86 22.33 10.51 -5.41
C HIS A 86 23.69 9.81 -5.60
#